data_AF-A0AAV2KF20-F1
#
_entry.id   AF-A0AAV2KF20-F1
#
_cell.length_a   1.000
_cell.length_b   1.000
_cell.length_c   1.000
_cell.angle_alpha   90.00
_cell.angle_beta   90.00
_cell.angle_gamma   90.00
#
_symmetry.space_group_name_H-M   'P 1'
#
loop_
_entity.id
_entity.type
_entity.pdbx_description
1 polymer ?
#
loop_
_entity_poly.entity_id
_entity_poly.type
_entity_poly.pdbx_seq_one_letter_code
_entity_poly.pdbx_strand_id
1 'polypeptide(L)'
;MHLLRTLLLLSLLAPLSGRKTQGRGGRWKGHTVRLRLDPKLPTGLPPLSSSSTANMSLAPWVYKTECVASRVPQCLSHARCLTSGCVLGDSGYEDRSLEAKPIYYQLLVIHRVPRRRYRTSRQRVQRKGYDFRLDTELVSVGCTCVRPIVLSQD
;
A
#
# COMPACT_ATOMS: atom_id res chain seq x y z
N MET A 1 34.71 -51.90 -34.98
CA MET A 1 34.41 -50.46 -34.78
C MET A 1 32.95 -50.21 -35.10
N HIS A 2 32.28 -49.47 -34.23
CA HIS A 2 30.91 -48.92 -34.32
C HIS A 2 29.74 -49.89 -34.43
N LEU A 3 29.04 -50.10 -33.30
CA LEU A 3 27.58 -50.01 -33.27
C LEU A 3 27.17 -49.29 -31.97
N LEU A 4 26.89 -47.99 -32.09
CA LEU A 4 26.13 -47.23 -31.10
C LEU A 4 24.74 -47.87 -30.96
N ARG A 5 24.34 -48.22 -29.74
CA ARG A 5 22.93 -48.42 -29.40
C ARG A 5 22.56 -47.45 -28.30
N THR A 6 21.88 -46.39 -28.72
CA THR A 6 21.26 -45.37 -27.88
C THR A 6 20.20 -46.00 -26.98
N LEU A 7 20.34 -45.79 -25.67
CA LEU A 7 19.32 -46.14 -24.69
C LEU A 7 18.31 -44.99 -24.61
N LEU A 8 17.11 -45.19 -25.17
CA LEU A 8 15.95 -44.34 -24.93
C LEU A 8 15.29 -44.79 -23.62
N LEU A 9 15.52 -44.04 -22.54
CA LEU A 9 14.77 -44.17 -21.30
C LEU A 9 13.45 -43.39 -21.44
N LEU A 10 12.32 -44.11 -21.48
CA LEU A 10 10.99 -43.52 -21.31
C LEU A 10 10.83 -43.07 -19.85
N SER A 11 10.80 -41.77 -19.60
CA SER A 11 10.35 -41.21 -18.32
C SER A 11 8.81 -41.14 -18.31
N LEU A 12 8.18 -41.89 -17.40
CA LEU A 12 6.77 -41.71 -17.08
C LEU A 12 6.58 -40.38 -16.32
N LEU A 13 5.93 -39.42 -16.96
CA LEU A 13 5.36 -38.25 -16.29
C LEU A 13 4.03 -38.67 -15.64
N ALA A 14 4.02 -38.81 -14.31
CA ALA A 14 2.77 -38.88 -13.55
C ALA A 14 2.18 -37.46 -13.43
N PRO A 15 0.93 -37.20 -13.87
CA PRO A 15 0.30 -35.92 -13.61
C PRO A 15 -0.14 -35.87 -12.14
N LEU A 16 0.50 -35.00 -11.35
CA LEU A 16 -0.01 -34.56 -10.05
C LEU A 16 -1.32 -33.80 -10.28
N SER A 17 -2.45 -34.51 -10.20
CA SER A 17 -3.77 -33.89 -10.19
C SER A 17 -3.97 -33.19 -8.83
N GLY A 18 -3.56 -31.91 -8.78
CA GLY A 18 -3.82 -31.02 -7.65
C GLY A 18 -5.31 -30.79 -7.49
N ARG A 19 -5.88 -31.39 -6.44
CA ARG A 19 -7.27 -31.24 -6.00
C ARG A 19 -7.54 -29.76 -5.66
N LYS A 20 -8.09 -28.98 -6.60
CA LYS A 20 -8.61 -27.63 -6.33
C LYS A 20 -9.76 -27.75 -5.34
N THR A 21 -9.48 -27.53 -4.06
CA THR A 21 -10.50 -27.20 -3.06
C THR A 21 -11.14 -25.88 -3.49
N GLN A 22 -12.31 -26.00 -4.12
CA GLN A 22 -13.18 -24.88 -4.43
C GLN A 22 -13.75 -24.33 -3.12
N GLY A 23 -12.95 -23.50 -2.45
CA GLY A 23 -13.43 -22.68 -1.36
C GLY A 23 -14.57 -21.84 -1.91
N ARG A 24 -15.78 -22.05 -1.37
CA ARG A 24 -16.93 -21.15 -1.54
C ARG A 24 -16.57 -19.78 -0.96
N GLY A 25 -15.86 -18.99 -1.75
CA GLY A 25 -15.73 -17.56 -1.53
C GLY A 25 -17.10 -16.95 -1.78
N GLY A 26 -17.90 -16.80 -0.72
CA GLY A 26 -19.15 -16.05 -0.76
C GLY A 26 -18.87 -14.71 -1.45
N ARG A 27 -19.70 -14.35 -2.43
CA ARG A 27 -19.61 -13.07 -3.11
C ARG A 27 -20.18 -12.01 -2.16
N TRP A 28 -19.32 -11.35 -1.37
CA TRP A 28 -19.71 -10.20 -0.57
C TRP A 28 -20.20 -9.13 -1.56
N LYS A 29 -21.52 -8.98 -1.68
CA LYS A 29 -22.14 -7.92 -2.50
C LYS A 29 -21.81 -6.60 -1.79
N GLY A 30 -20.91 -5.81 -2.36
CA GLY A 30 -20.59 -4.49 -1.80
C GLY A 30 -21.85 -3.64 -1.67
N HIS A 31 -22.01 -2.99 -0.51
CA HIS A 31 -23.11 -2.07 -0.26
C HIS A 31 -22.79 -0.70 -0.88
N THR A 32 -23.65 -0.24 -1.80
CA THR A 32 -23.58 1.13 -2.31
C THR A 32 -24.38 2.04 -1.39
N VAL A 33 -23.74 3.10 -0.88
CA VAL A 33 -24.37 4.09 -0.01
C VAL A 33 -24.38 5.46 -0.68
N ARG A 34 -25.34 6.31 -0.29
CA ARG A 34 -25.38 7.70 -0.76
C ARG A 34 -24.31 8.50 -0.03
N LEU A 35 -23.20 8.78 -0.71
CA LEU A 35 -22.13 9.63 -0.20
C LEU A 35 -22.49 11.12 -0.40
N ARG A 36 -22.46 11.91 0.67
CA ARG A 36 -22.48 13.38 0.61
C ARG A 36 -21.10 13.86 1.06
N LEU A 37 -20.33 14.42 0.13
CA LEU A 37 -19.08 15.07 0.44
C LEU A 37 -19.39 16.52 0.80
N ASP A 38 -18.97 16.97 1.97
CA ASP A 38 -19.01 18.39 2.32
C ASP A 38 -17.89 19.10 1.55
N PRO A 39 -18.22 20.03 0.62
CA PRO A 39 -17.21 20.75 -0.17
C PRO A 39 -16.33 21.67 0.67
N LYS A 40 -16.69 21.95 1.93
CA LYS A 40 -15.90 22.76 2.86
C LYS A 40 -14.85 21.95 3.61
N LEU A 41 -14.87 20.62 3.52
CA LEU A 41 -13.85 19.79 4.15
C LEU A 41 -12.49 20.03 3.47
N PRO A 42 -11.43 20.32 4.24
CA PRO A 42 -10.08 20.35 3.70
C PRO A 42 -9.76 19.01 3.04
N THR A 43 -9.66 18.99 1.72
CA THR A 43 -9.34 17.78 0.93
C THR A 43 -7.83 17.53 0.86
N GLY A 44 -7.03 18.45 1.39
CA GLY A 44 -5.62 18.28 1.65
C GLY A 44 -5.38 18.13 3.14
N LEU A 45 -4.63 17.11 3.53
CA LEU A 45 -3.83 17.22 4.74
C LEU A 45 -2.87 18.38 4.50
N PRO A 46 -2.68 19.31 5.48
CA PRO A 46 -1.67 20.34 5.33
C PRO A 46 -0.34 19.67 4.96
N PRO A 47 0.50 20.29 4.11
CA PRO A 47 1.81 19.73 3.82
C PRO A 47 2.48 19.48 5.17
N LEU A 48 2.78 18.20 5.46
CA LEU A 48 3.64 17.88 6.57
C LEU A 48 5.03 18.40 6.17
N SER A 49 5.26 19.69 6.43
CA SER A 49 6.61 20.24 6.55
C SER A 49 7.39 19.30 7.47
N SER A 50 8.70 19.13 7.26
CA SER A 50 9.54 18.41 8.21
C SER A 50 9.24 18.99 9.59
N SER A 51 8.45 18.27 10.40
CA SER A 51 8.10 18.74 11.72
C SER A 51 9.41 18.82 12.48
N SER A 52 9.52 19.73 13.46
CA SER A 52 10.67 19.75 14.36
C SER A 52 10.97 18.32 14.87
N THR A 53 9.91 17.54 15.12
CA THR A 53 9.97 16.11 15.47
C THR A 53 10.68 15.23 14.45
N ALA A 54 10.47 15.40 13.14
CA ALA A 54 11.06 14.54 12.12
C ALA A 54 12.59 14.64 12.08
N ASN A 55 13.13 15.85 12.31
CA ASN A 55 14.57 16.08 12.37
C ASN A 55 15.16 15.80 13.75
N MET A 56 14.38 15.96 14.83
CA MET A 56 14.81 15.73 16.22
C MET A 56 14.65 14.27 16.68
N SER A 57 14.06 13.41 15.85
CA SER A 57 13.90 11.98 16.15
C SER A 57 15.24 11.25 16.10
N LEU A 58 15.44 10.28 17.00
CA LEU A 58 16.55 9.32 16.91
C LEU A 58 16.47 8.45 15.64
N ALA A 59 15.29 8.30 15.05
CA ALA A 59 15.11 7.70 13.73
C ALA A 59 14.55 8.79 12.80
N PRO A 60 15.38 9.67 12.23
CA PRO A 60 14.90 10.83 11.47
C PRO A 60 14.30 10.42 10.12
N TRP A 61 13.37 11.24 9.61
CA TRP A 61 12.69 10.95 8.34
C TRP A 61 12.40 12.21 7.51
N VAL A 62 12.18 11.99 6.21
CA VAL A 62 11.65 13.00 5.28
C VAL A 62 10.32 12.54 4.71
N TYR A 63 9.46 13.48 4.33
CA TYR A 63 8.21 13.17 3.66
C TYR A 63 8.36 13.15 2.14
N LYS A 64 7.91 12.07 1.53
CA LYS A 64 7.71 11.98 0.08
C LYS A 64 6.23 12.05 -0.24
N THR A 65 5.82 13.05 -1.02
CA THR A 65 4.41 13.26 -1.39
C THR A 65 4.09 12.65 -2.74
N GLU A 66 3.00 11.91 -2.82
CA GLU A 66 2.47 11.30 -4.04
C GLU A 66 1.01 11.70 -4.25
N CYS A 67 0.69 12.22 -5.45
CA CYS A 67 -0.63 12.75 -5.77
C CYS A 67 -1.33 11.93 -6.85
N VAL A 68 -2.57 11.51 -6.57
CA VAL A 68 -3.42 10.73 -7.48
C VAL A 68 -4.70 11.51 -7.72
N ALA A 69 -4.86 12.08 -8.93
CA ALA A 69 -5.98 12.96 -9.27
C ALA A 69 -7.37 12.32 -9.11
N SER A 70 -7.46 10.99 -9.20
CA SER A 70 -8.69 10.23 -9.01
C SER A 70 -8.99 9.89 -7.55
N ARG A 71 -8.17 10.30 -6.57
CA ARG A 71 -8.32 9.94 -5.16
C ARG A 71 -8.66 11.16 -4.29
N VAL A 72 -9.35 10.93 -3.18
CA VAL A 72 -9.53 11.89 -2.09
C VAL A 72 -9.04 11.24 -0.79
N PRO A 73 -8.11 11.87 -0.04
CA PRO A 73 -7.33 13.06 -0.42
C PRO A 73 -6.43 12.76 -1.63
N GLN A 74 -6.20 13.78 -2.46
CA GLN A 74 -5.46 13.61 -3.72
C GLN A 74 -4.00 13.30 -3.45
N CYS A 75 -3.36 14.07 -2.58
CA CYS A 75 -1.95 13.92 -2.22
C CYS A 75 -1.82 13.24 -0.87
N LEU A 76 -0.93 12.26 -0.78
CA LEU A 76 -0.53 11.60 0.46
C LEU A 76 0.98 11.73 0.64
N SER A 77 1.42 12.03 1.86
CA SER A 77 2.83 12.14 2.22
C SER A 77 3.24 10.92 3.04
N HIS A 78 4.30 10.25 2.59
CA HIS A 78 4.87 9.07 3.24
C HIS A 78 6.20 9.42 3.88
N ALA A 79 6.35 9.13 5.17
CA ALA A 79 7.63 9.20 5.87
C ALA A 79 8.61 8.16 5.29
N ARG A 80 9.83 8.61 5.03
CA ARG A 80 10.98 7.80 4.60
C ARG A 80 12.11 8.00 5.60
N CYS A 81 12.48 6.94 6.30
CA CYS A 81 13.57 6.99 7.26
C CYS A 81 14.88 7.34 6.53
N LEU A 82 15.65 8.25 7.10
CA LEU A 82 16.91 8.72 6.52
C LEU A 82 18.07 7.77 6.82
N THR A 83 17.97 7.02 7.91
CA THR A 83 18.98 6.09 8.41
C THR A 83 18.43 4.66 8.46
N SER A 84 19.35 3.70 8.58
CA SER A 84 19.00 2.28 8.77
C SER A 84 18.97 1.88 10.26
N GLY A 85 19.86 2.48 11.05
CA GLY A 85 19.88 2.46 12.52
C GLY A 85 19.43 3.79 13.11
N CYS A 86 19.72 3.99 14.39
CA CYS A 86 19.26 5.18 15.13
C CYS A 86 20.40 6.12 15.44
N VAL A 87 20.15 7.43 15.38
CA VAL A 87 21.12 8.48 15.67
C VAL A 87 21.25 8.67 17.19
N LEU A 88 22.48 8.73 17.70
CA LEU A 88 22.81 8.95 19.11
C LEU A 88 23.39 10.34 19.36
N GLY A 89 22.72 11.07 20.26
CA GLY A 89 23.16 12.39 20.74
C GLY A 89 23.35 13.41 19.61
N ASP A 90 23.99 14.53 19.94
CA ASP A 90 24.20 15.64 19.00
C ASP A 90 25.34 15.37 17.99
N SER A 91 26.05 14.24 18.15
CA SER A 91 27.18 13.85 17.29
C SER A 91 26.75 13.40 15.89
N GLY A 92 25.48 13.03 15.71
CA GLY A 92 24.98 12.45 14.46
C GLY A 92 25.41 11.00 14.22
N TYR A 93 26.04 10.33 15.19
CA TYR A 93 26.49 8.95 15.06
C TYR A 93 25.32 7.96 14.96
N GLU A 94 25.34 7.07 13.97
CA GLU A 94 24.33 6.03 13.76
C GLU A 94 24.70 4.75 14.53
N ASP A 95 23.91 4.41 15.54
CA ASP A 95 23.92 3.11 16.20
C ASP A 95 23.18 2.06 15.38
N ARG A 96 23.95 1.11 14.85
CA ARG A 96 23.45 0.00 14.02
C ARG A 96 23.04 -1.23 14.83
N SER A 97 23.16 -1.20 16.15
CA SER A 97 22.55 -2.21 17.02
C SER A 97 21.04 -2.02 17.17
N LEU A 98 20.54 -0.84 16.78
CA LEU A 98 19.13 -0.47 16.71
C LEU A 98 18.70 -0.31 15.25
N GLU A 99 17.39 -0.32 15.01
CA GLU A 99 16.83 -0.17 13.67
C GLU A 99 15.85 1.00 13.59
N ALA A 100 16.01 1.86 12.59
CA ALA A 100 15.02 2.85 12.22
C ALA A 100 13.94 2.20 11.35
N LYS A 101 12.69 2.14 11.83
CA LYS A 101 11.56 1.54 11.13
C LYS A 101 10.42 2.53 10.90
N PRO A 102 9.75 2.47 9.74
CA PRO A 102 8.57 3.30 9.50
C PRO A 102 7.39 2.85 10.36
N ILE A 103 6.61 3.82 10.84
CA ILE A 103 5.32 3.58 11.49
C ILE A 103 4.23 3.72 10.43
N TYR A 104 3.37 2.71 10.29
CA TYR A 104 2.29 2.69 9.31
C TYR A 104 0.92 3.00 9.93
N TYR A 105 0.09 3.70 9.17
CA TYR A 105 -1.31 4.00 9.47
C TYR A 105 -2.20 3.57 8.30
N GLN A 106 -3.35 2.97 8.60
CA GLN A 106 -4.36 2.62 7.60
C GLN A 106 -5.30 3.81 7.39
N LEU A 107 -5.16 4.48 6.26
CA LEU A 107 -5.93 5.65 5.89
C LEU A 107 -7.09 5.30 4.97
N LEU A 108 -8.28 5.79 5.29
CA LEU A 108 -9.44 5.68 4.43
C LEU A 108 -9.34 6.66 3.26
N VAL A 109 -9.49 6.16 2.04
CA VAL A 109 -9.45 6.96 0.82
C VAL A 109 -10.67 6.68 -0.05
N ILE A 110 -10.99 7.62 -0.94
CA ILE A 110 -12.09 7.47 -1.88
C ILE A 110 -11.58 7.68 -3.30
N HIS A 111 -11.77 6.68 -4.16
CA HIS A 111 -11.41 6.76 -5.58
C HIS A 111 -12.61 7.10 -6.46
N ARG A 112 -12.42 8.03 -7.38
CA ARG A 112 -13.30 8.34 -8.51
C ARG A 112 -13.06 7.29 -9.60
N VAL A 113 -14.03 6.41 -9.80
CA VAL A 113 -13.98 5.36 -10.83
C VAL A 113 -14.93 5.70 -11.98
N PRO A 114 -14.54 5.54 -13.25
CA PRO A 114 -15.42 5.82 -14.38
C PRO A 114 -16.70 4.95 -14.33
N ARG A 115 -17.88 5.56 -14.52
CA ARG A 115 -19.11 4.79 -14.69
C ARG A 115 -19.04 3.95 -15.95
N ARG A 116 -19.34 2.65 -15.83
CA ARG A 116 -19.52 1.78 -17.02
C ARG A 116 -20.74 2.28 -17.80
N ARG A 117 -20.55 2.54 -19.10
CA ARG A 117 -21.65 2.90 -20.01
C ARG A 117 -22.46 1.64 -20.31
N TYR A 118 -23.70 1.57 -19.83
CA TYR A 118 -24.69 0.68 -20.43
C TYR A 118 -25.31 1.39 -21.62
N ARG A 119 -25.21 0.79 -22.81
CA ARG A 119 -25.88 1.28 -24.02
C ARG A 119 -27.39 1.05 -23.87
N THR A 120 -28.11 2.02 -23.33
CA THR A 120 -29.56 2.09 -23.48
C THR A 120 -29.88 2.94 -24.70
N SER A 121 -30.68 2.41 -25.63
CA SER A 121 -30.90 2.95 -26.99
C SER A 121 -31.66 4.28 -27.08
N ARG A 122 -31.78 5.04 -25.99
CA ARG A 122 -32.46 6.34 -25.97
C ARG A 122 -31.67 7.37 -25.17
N GLN A 123 -31.06 8.28 -25.92
CA GLN A 123 -31.01 9.73 -25.66
C GLN A 123 -30.02 10.32 -24.65
N ARG A 124 -29.51 11.50 -25.09
CA ARG A 124 -28.80 12.59 -24.41
C ARG A 124 -27.35 12.33 -23.98
N VAL A 125 -26.49 13.23 -24.46
CA VAL A 125 -25.08 13.45 -24.07
C VAL A 125 -24.90 13.16 -22.59
N GLN A 126 -24.47 11.94 -22.28
CA GLN A 126 -24.31 11.50 -20.92
C GLN A 126 -23.01 12.14 -20.43
N ARG A 127 -23.13 13.17 -19.57
CA ARG A 127 -21.99 13.77 -18.87
C ARG A 127 -21.10 12.65 -18.36
N LYS A 128 -19.79 12.67 -18.69
CA LYS A 128 -18.81 11.72 -18.15
C LYS A 128 -18.98 11.70 -16.62
N GLY A 129 -19.60 10.64 -16.11
CA GLY A 129 -19.88 10.46 -14.69
C GLY A 129 -18.89 9.50 -14.07
N TYR A 130 -18.57 9.72 -12.81
CA TYR A 130 -17.79 8.79 -11.99
C TYR A 130 -18.63 8.32 -10.80
N ASP A 131 -18.32 7.13 -10.31
CA ASP A 131 -18.75 6.65 -9.00
C ASP A 131 -17.60 6.79 -8.02
N PHE A 132 -17.93 6.82 -6.73
CA PHE A 132 -16.94 6.81 -5.66
C PHE A 132 -16.83 5.40 -5.09
N ARG A 133 -15.59 4.91 -5.00
CA ARG A 133 -15.25 3.64 -4.35
C ARG A 133 -14.45 3.93 -3.09
N LEU A 134 -14.92 3.44 -1.95
CA LEU A 134 -14.21 3.49 -0.69
C LEU A 134 -13.08 2.45 -0.69
N ASP A 135 -11.91 2.84 -0.18
CA ASP A 135 -10.72 1.97 -0.13
C ASP A 135 -9.85 2.33 1.10
N THR A 136 -8.85 1.51 1.39
CA THR A 136 -7.88 1.76 2.47
C THR A 136 -6.46 1.72 1.92
N GLU A 137 -5.65 2.71 2.27
CA GLU A 137 -4.23 2.79 1.89
C GLU A 137 -3.33 2.82 3.13
N LEU A 138 -2.19 2.14 3.05
CA LEU A 138 -1.15 2.19 4.09
C LEU A 138 -0.24 3.39 3.88
N VAL A 139 -0.19 4.29 4.85
CA VAL A 139 0.66 5.49 4.83
C VAL A 139 1.69 5.39 5.95
N SER A 140 2.96 5.66 5.65
CA SER A 140 3.98 5.80 6.69
C SER A 140 3.92 7.22 7.26
N VAL A 141 3.70 7.36 8.56
CA VAL A 141 3.47 8.67 9.22
C VAL A 141 4.71 9.20 9.93
N GLY A 142 5.71 8.35 10.16
CA GLY A 142 6.98 8.71 10.78
C GLY A 142 7.91 7.50 10.82
N CYS A 143 9.05 7.66 11.48
CA CYS A 143 9.94 6.55 11.80
C CYS A 143 10.16 6.48 13.32
N THR A 144 10.45 5.29 13.80
CA THR A 144 10.76 5.02 15.21
C THR A 144 12.02 4.18 15.31
N CYS A 145 12.68 4.26 16.46
CA CYS A 145 13.83 3.46 16.79
C CYS A 145 13.39 2.20 17.54
N VAL A 146 13.78 1.02 17.06
CA VAL A 146 13.44 -0.26 17.67
C VAL A 146 14.68 -1.11 17.93
N ARG A 147 14.56 -2.03 18.88
CA ARG A 147 15.54 -3.09 19.07
C ARG A 147 15.23 -4.23 18.09
N PRO A 148 16.25 -4.90 17.52
CA PRO A 148 16.04 -6.03 16.61
C PRO A 148 15.48 -7.28 17.31
N ILE A 149 15.57 -7.35 18.64
CA ILE A 149 15.09 -8.47 19.46
C ILE A 149 13.86 -8.03 20.26
N VAL A 150 12.79 -8.83 20.20
CA VAL A 150 11.56 -8.64 20.98
C VAL A 150 11.84 -9.00 22.44
N LEU A 151 11.53 -8.10 23.36
CA LEU A 151 11.53 -8.37 24.79
C LEU A 151 10.10 -8.73 25.21
N SER A 152 9.90 -9.96 25.68
CA SER A 152 8.67 -10.35 26.37
C SER A 152 8.62 -9.64 27.72
N GLN A 153 7.49 -9.04 28.04
CA GLN A 153 7.20 -8.61 29.41
C GLN A 153 6.46 -9.77 30.07
N ASP A 154 7.13 -10.42 31.02
CA ASP A 154 6.52 -11.42 31.91
C ASP A 154 5.74 -10.73 33.05
#